data_AF-A0A812ZX91-F1
#
_entry.id   AF-A0A812ZX91-F1
#
_cell.length_a   1.000
_cell.length_b   1.000
_cell.length_c   1.000
_cell.angle_alpha   90.00
_cell.angle_beta   90.00
_cell.angle_gamma   90.00
#
_symmetry.space_group_name_H-M   'P 1'
#
loop_
_entity.id
_entity.type
_entity.pdbx_description
1 polymer ?
#
loop_
_entity_poly.entity_id
_entity_poly.type
_entity_poly.pdbx_seq_one_letter_code
_entity_poly.pdbx_strand_id
1 'polypeptide(L)'
;MAALLAAEPVCPQRLPADDMLAAKEDSDVEDDVEGRHQFSAEETLIIFDWDDTVMPSSWVMEEGLSLEGEDFTPEQQAKLSELARLATQTLTLAMRLGTVLLVTNAEHGW
;
A
#
# COMPACT_ATOMS: atom_id res chain seq x y z
N MET A 1 36.39 23.54 -6.07
CA MET A 1 35.94 22.69 -7.20
C MET A 1 36.19 21.24 -6.83
N ALA A 2 35.13 20.51 -6.49
CA ALA A 2 35.12 19.05 -6.45
C ALA A 2 33.74 18.63 -6.96
N ALA A 3 33.71 18.06 -8.16
CA ALA A 3 32.52 17.43 -8.71
C ALA A 3 32.52 15.97 -8.25
N LEU A 4 31.42 15.49 -7.68
CA LEU A 4 31.20 14.08 -7.45
C LEU A 4 29.75 13.72 -7.81
N LEU A 5 29.62 13.29 -9.06
CA LEU A 5 28.77 12.24 -9.62
C LEU A 5 27.41 11.99 -8.92
N ALA A 6 26.34 12.42 -9.59
CA ALA A 6 24.99 11.93 -9.34
C ALA A 6 24.91 10.44 -9.71
N ALA A 7 24.42 9.62 -8.77
CA ALA A 7 24.02 8.25 -9.05
C ALA A 7 22.62 8.27 -9.69
N GLU A 8 22.46 7.63 -10.85
CA GLU A 8 21.17 7.47 -11.49
C GLU A 8 20.30 6.44 -10.75
N PRO A 9 18.96 6.60 -10.72
CA PRO A 9 18.08 5.64 -10.08
C PRO A 9 18.05 4.32 -10.89
N VAL A 10 18.40 3.22 -10.22
CA VAL A 10 18.29 1.87 -10.76
C VAL A 10 16.81 1.49 -10.84
N CYS A 11 16.31 1.24 -12.05
CA CYS A 11 15.00 0.63 -12.27
C CYS A 11 15.03 -0.82 -11.73
N PRO A 12 14.14 -1.23 -10.82
CA PRO A 12 14.11 -2.61 -10.35
C PRO A 12 13.73 -3.52 -11.53
N GLN A 13 14.65 -4.40 -11.89
CA GLN A 13 14.45 -5.37 -12.96
C GLN A 13 13.29 -6.30 -12.58
N ARG A 14 12.31 -6.41 -13.49
CA ARG A 14 11.24 -7.42 -13.43
C ARG A 14 11.89 -8.80 -13.40
N LEU A 15 11.73 -9.54 -12.31
CA LEU A 15 12.22 -10.92 -12.22
C LEU A 15 11.57 -11.75 -13.34
N PRO A 16 12.37 -12.51 -14.13
CA PRO A 16 11.82 -13.39 -15.13
C PRO A 16 11.10 -14.55 -14.43
N ALA A 17 9.82 -14.67 -14.71
CA ALA A 17 8.98 -15.76 -14.22
C ALA A 17 9.17 -16.98 -15.12
N ASP A 18 10.31 -17.66 -15.04
CA ASP A 18 10.54 -18.95 -15.70
C ASP A 18 11.76 -19.63 -15.08
N ASP A 19 11.61 -20.22 -13.89
CA ASP A 19 12.50 -21.30 -13.44
C ASP A 19 11.89 -22.03 -12.22
N MET A 20 11.06 -23.05 -12.46
CA MET A 20 10.89 -24.16 -11.53
C MET A 20 10.26 -25.39 -12.20
N LEU A 21 11.16 -26.31 -12.61
CA LEU A 21 11.08 -27.78 -12.56
C LEU A 21 9.86 -28.51 -13.16
N ALA A 22 10.16 -29.22 -14.24
CA ALA A 22 9.35 -30.29 -14.80
C ALA A 22 9.20 -31.47 -13.82
N ALA A 23 7.94 -31.82 -13.53
CA ALA A 23 7.53 -33.18 -13.19
C ALA A 23 6.24 -33.48 -13.98
N LYS A 24 6.31 -34.47 -14.87
CA LYS A 24 5.14 -35.03 -15.53
C LYS A 24 4.76 -36.31 -14.81
N GLU A 25 3.55 -36.38 -14.27
CA GLU A 25 2.83 -37.64 -14.07
C GLU A 25 1.36 -37.40 -14.42
N ASP A 26 0.85 -38.27 -15.30
CA ASP A 26 -0.50 -38.28 -15.85
C ASP A 26 -1.52 -38.67 -14.78
N SER A 27 -2.52 -37.81 -14.57
CA SER A 27 -3.82 -38.24 -14.06
C SER A 27 -4.87 -37.34 -14.70
N ASP A 28 -5.74 -37.94 -15.51
CA ASP A 28 -6.89 -37.30 -16.14
C ASP A 28 -7.90 -36.86 -15.07
N VAL A 29 -7.62 -35.73 -14.45
CA VAL A 29 -8.62 -34.91 -13.77
C VAL A 29 -8.89 -33.75 -14.72
N GLU A 30 -10.04 -33.79 -15.38
CA GLU A 30 -10.60 -32.60 -16.04
C GLU A 30 -10.94 -31.59 -14.94
N ASP A 31 -9.91 -30.91 -14.45
CA ASP A 31 -10.07 -29.70 -13.68
C ASP A 31 -10.34 -28.61 -14.74
N ASP A 32 -11.58 -28.14 -14.81
CA ASP A 32 -11.94 -26.89 -15.48
C ASP A 32 -11.13 -25.77 -14.81
N VAL A 33 -9.85 -25.64 -15.18
CA VAL A 33 -9.01 -24.51 -14.81
C VAL A 33 -9.45 -23.36 -15.69
N GLU A 34 -10.66 -22.84 -15.40
CA GLU A 34 -11.15 -21.55 -15.84
C GLU A 34 -9.97 -20.57 -15.70
N GLY A 35 -9.48 -20.10 -16.85
CA GLY A 35 -8.31 -19.25 -16.91
C GLY A 35 -8.48 -18.12 -15.90
N ARG A 36 -7.50 -17.96 -15.00
CA ARG A 36 -7.51 -16.94 -13.94
C ARG A 36 -7.99 -15.62 -14.53
N HIS A 37 -9.26 -15.28 -14.31
CA HIS A 37 -9.83 -14.02 -14.74
C HIS A 37 -9.16 -12.94 -13.91
N GLN A 38 -8.09 -12.35 -14.45
CA GLN A 38 -7.50 -11.15 -13.87
C GLN A 38 -8.45 -10.00 -14.18
N PHE A 39 -9.01 -9.41 -13.14
CA PHE A 39 -9.81 -8.20 -13.28
C PHE A 39 -8.93 -7.06 -13.79
N SER A 40 -9.46 -6.27 -14.73
CA SER A 40 -8.87 -5.00 -15.10
C SER A 40 -8.93 -4.02 -13.91
N ALA A 41 -8.19 -2.90 -14.00
CA ALA A 41 -8.26 -1.88 -12.96
C ALA A 41 -9.68 -1.28 -12.88
N GLU A 42 -10.37 -1.17 -14.02
CA GLU A 42 -11.73 -0.69 -14.13
C GLU A 42 -12.75 -1.61 -13.44
N GLU A 43 -12.46 -2.90 -13.36
CA GLU A 43 -13.27 -3.93 -12.67
C GLU A 43 -12.84 -4.14 -11.21
N THR A 44 -11.77 -3.48 -10.76
CA THR A 44 -11.19 -3.67 -9.43
C THR A 44 -11.63 -2.55 -8.49
N LEU A 45 -12.19 -2.96 -7.34
CA LEU A 45 -12.48 -2.09 -6.20
C LEU A 45 -11.52 -2.39 -5.06
N ILE A 46 -10.87 -1.36 -4.52
CA ILE A 46 -9.95 -1.47 -3.39
C ILE A 46 -10.53 -0.66 -2.24
N ILE A 47 -10.82 -1.33 -1.13
CA ILE A 47 -11.37 -0.72 0.06
C ILE A 47 -10.27 -0.64 1.11
N PHE A 48 -10.06 0.55 1.65
CA PHE A 48 -9.22 0.77 2.83
C PHE A 48 -10.11 1.15 4.00
N ASP A 49 -9.85 0.55 5.15
CA ASP A 49 -10.29 1.11 6.42
C ASP A 49 -9.47 2.37 6.75
N TRP A 50 -10.01 3.27 7.56
CA TRP A 50 -9.30 4.49 7.98
C TRP A 50 -8.52 4.28 9.28
N ASP A 51 -9.24 3.97 10.36
CA ASP A 51 -8.71 3.90 11.72
C ASP A 51 -7.79 2.70 11.91
N ASP A 52 -6.60 2.95 12.45
CA ASP A 52 -5.48 2.02 12.60
C ASP A 52 -5.08 1.25 11.33
N THR A 53 -5.51 1.71 10.16
CA THR A 53 -5.12 1.17 8.85
C THR A 53 -4.33 2.21 8.05
N VAL A 54 -4.90 3.40 7.86
CA VAL A 54 -4.23 4.53 7.19
C VAL A 54 -3.82 5.59 8.21
N MET A 55 -4.67 5.84 9.21
CA MET A 55 -4.43 6.79 10.29
C MET A 55 -4.21 6.03 11.61
N PRO A 56 -3.10 6.25 12.34
CA PRO A 56 -2.75 5.44 13.50
C PRO A 56 -3.46 5.96 14.77
N SER A 57 -4.79 5.91 14.80
CA SER A 57 -5.62 6.52 15.85
C SER A 57 -5.31 5.97 17.24
N SER A 58 -5.08 4.66 17.38
CA SER A 58 -4.70 4.07 18.67
C SER A 58 -3.36 4.63 19.18
N TRP A 59 -2.36 4.76 18.30
CA TRP A 59 -1.06 5.33 18.68
C TRP A 59 -1.17 6.81 19.05
N VAL A 60 -1.93 7.59 18.28
CA VAL A 60 -2.18 9.01 18.57
C VAL A 60 -2.81 9.17 19.97
N MET A 61 -3.77 8.32 20.31
CA MET A 61 -4.39 8.30 21.64
C MET A 61 -3.41 7.90 22.75
N GLU A 62 -2.58 6.87 22.53
CA GLU A 62 -1.57 6.42 23.50
C GLU A 62 -0.51 7.49 23.81
N GLU A 63 -0.14 8.29 22.80
CA GLU A 63 0.78 9.42 22.95
C GLU A 63 0.13 10.65 23.60
N GLY A 64 -1.18 10.61 23.89
CA GLY A 64 -1.94 11.73 24.45
C GLY A 64 -2.09 12.90 23.47
N LEU A 65 -1.97 12.65 22.17
CA LEU A 65 -2.08 13.66 21.13
C LEU A 65 -3.56 13.92 20.82
N SER A 66 -3.90 15.16 20.50
CA SER A 66 -5.24 15.54 20.07
C SER A 66 -5.21 16.26 18.72
N LEU A 67 -6.32 16.17 17.99
CA LEU A 67 -6.48 16.90 16.72
C LEU A 67 -6.64 18.41 16.92
N GLU A 68 -6.93 18.85 18.15
CA GLU A 68 -7.15 20.24 18.53
C GLU A 68 -5.87 20.95 19.03
N GLY A 69 -4.79 20.19 19.28
CA GLY A 69 -3.55 20.70 19.86
C GLY A 69 -2.39 20.76 18.86
N GLU A 70 -1.53 21.78 19.01
CA GLU A 70 -0.29 21.94 18.23
C GLU A 70 0.95 21.34 18.92
N ASP A 71 0.79 20.65 20.05
CA ASP A 71 1.89 20.22 20.93
C ASP A 71 2.55 18.90 20.49
N PHE A 72 2.90 18.77 19.21
CA PHE A 72 3.72 17.66 18.75
C PHE A 72 5.18 17.88 19.13
N THR A 73 5.82 16.89 19.74
CA THR A 73 7.28 16.88 19.80
C THR A 73 7.86 16.77 18.38
N PRO A 74 9.09 17.27 18.14
CA PRO A 74 9.74 17.12 16.83
C PRO A 74 9.85 15.66 16.36
N GLU A 75 9.99 14.72 17.30
CA GLU A 75 10.03 13.29 16.99
C GLU A 75 8.66 12.75 16.54
N GLN A 76 7.59 13.08 17.26
CA GLN A 76 6.22 12.71 16.88
C GLN A 76 5.85 13.31 15.51
N GLN A 77 6.16 14.58 15.30
CA GLN A 77 5.94 15.25 14.01
C GLN A 77 6.68 14.52 12.88
N ALA A 78 7.95 14.14 13.08
CA ALA A 78 8.73 13.43 12.07
C ALA A 78 8.12 12.06 11.75
N LYS A 79 7.70 11.30 12.77
CA LYS A 79 7.04 9.99 12.60
C LYS A 79 5.72 10.11 11.82
N LEU A 80 4.86 11.04 12.23
CA LEU A 80 3.57 11.27 11.56
C LEU A 80 3.74 11.78 10.12
N SER A 81 4.74 12.64 9.88
CA SER A 81 5.05 13.12 8.52
C SER A 81 5.51 12.01 7.60
N GLU A 82 6.37 11.12 8.11
CA GLU A 82 6.84 9.97 7.33
C GLU A 82 5.71 8.98 7.05
N LEU A 83 4.86 8.70 8.05
CA LEU A 83 3.67 7.87 7.85
C LEU A 83 2.72 8.48 6.81
N ALA A 84 2.43 9.77 6.89
CA ALA A 84 1.58 10.46 5.92
C ALA A 84 2.15 10.37 4.49
N ARG A 85 3.47 10.50 4.35
CA ARG A 85 4.18 10.33 3.06
C ARG A 85 3.99 8.91 2.51
N LEU A 86 4.16 7.89 3.35
CA LEU A 86 4.01 6.48 2.96
C LEU A 86 2.55 6.14 2.63
N ALA A 87 1.59 6.55 3.47
CA ALA A 87 0.16 6.39 3.23
C ALA A 87 -0.26 7.03 1.89
N THR A 88 0.21 8.25 1.61
CA THR A 88 -0.04 8.93 0.34
C THR A 88 0.49 8.12 -0.85
N GLN A 89 1.72 7.58 -0.75
CA GLN A 89 2.30 6.74 -1.79
C GLN A 89 1.50 5.46 -2.01
N THR A 90 1.11 4.78 -0.93
CA THR A 90 0.30 3.56 -0.97
C THR A 90 -1.04 3.80 -1.65
N LEU A 91 -1.80 4.81 -1.21
CA LEU A 91 -3.10 5.14 -1.79
C LEU A 91 -2.97 5.55 -3.26
N THR A 92 -1.96 6.35 -3.60
CA THR A 92 -1.71 6.76 -5.00
C THR A 92 -1.39 5.57 -5.91
N LEU A 93 -0.64 4.58 -5.41
CA LEU A 93 -0.37 3.35 -6.17
C LEU A 93 -1.63 2.50 -6.30
N ALA A 94 -2.40 2.34 -5.22
CA ALA A 94 -3.67 1.61 -5.25
C ALA A 94 -4.66 2.21 -6.26
N MET A 95 -4.73 3.55 -6.37
CA MET A 95 -5.57 4.24 -7.36
C MET A 95 -5.21 3.93 -8.82
N ARG A 96 -3.99 3.43 -9.08
CA ARG A 96 -3.59 2.98 -10.43
C ARG A 96 -4.02 1.53 -10.71
N LEU A 97 -4.38 0.78 -9.67
CA LEU A 97 -4.74 -0.62 -9.72
C LEU A 97 -6.26 -0.84 -9.64
N GLY A 98 -7.02 0.18 -9.23
CA GLY A 98 -8.47 0.14 -9.22
C GLY A 98 -9.10 1.37 -8.58
N THR A 99 -10.42 1.32 -8.41
CA THR A 99 -11.17 2.35 -7.71
C THR A 99 -10.91 2.23 -6.21
N VAL A 100 -10.41 3.29 -5.56
CA VAL A 100 -10.12 3.30 -4.12
C VAL A 100 -11.27 3.95 -3.36
N LEU A 101 -11.75 3.26 -2.32
CA LEU A 101 -12.73 3.76 -1.36
C LEU A 101 -12.14 3.71 0.06
N LEU A 102 -12.25 4.81 0.79
CA LEU A 102 -12.03 4.83 2.25
C LEU A 102 -13.38 4.60 2.93
N VAL A 103 -13.43 3.57 3.77
CA VAL A 103 -14.62 3.21 4.54
C VAL A 103 -14.21 3.22 6.01
N THR A 104 -14.94 3.94 6.86
CA THR A 104 -14.67 3.99 8.30
C THR A 104 -15.97 3.73 9.07
N ASN A 105 -15.83 3.19 10.28
CA ASN A 105 -16.92 3.11 11.25
C ASN A 105 -17.09 4.40 12.08
N ALA A 106 -16.28 5.44 11.82
CA ALA A 106 -16.43 6.74 12.44
C ALA A 106 -17.75 7.42 12.07
N GLU A 107 -18.26 8.26 12.97
CA GLU A 107 -19.46 9.04 12.72
C GLU A 107 -19.18 10.18 11.71
N HIS A 108 -20.23 10.64 11.03
CA HIS A 108 -20.11 11.82 10.17
C HIS A 108 -19.63 13.05 10.96
N GLY A 109 -18.59 13.71 10.45
CA GLY A 109 -18.02 14.92 11.04
C GLY A 109 -16.70 14.73 11.78
N TRP A 110 -16.18 13.50 11.78
CA TRP A 110 -14.80 13.17 12.14
C TRP A 110 -13.89 13.15 10.91
#